data_AF-B5TJA2-F1
#
_entry.id   AF-B5TJA2-F1
#
_cell.length_a   1.000
_cell.length_b   1.000
_cell.length_c   1.000
_cell.angle_alpha   90.00
_cell.angle_beta   90.00
_cell.angle_gamma   90.00
#
_symmetry.space_group_name_H-M   'P 1'
#
loop_
_entity.id
_entity.type
_entity.pdbx_description
1 polymer ?
#
loop_
_entity_poly.entity_id
_entity_poly.type
_entity_poly.pdbx_seq_one_letter_code
_entity_poly.pdbx_strand_id
1 'polypeptide(L)'
;FIKNDEPQGNQVFSPMKKTIPLVVDTMKRAQDETGQAKLFSANITADDHYEMCARADFILEAFGPDADKVAFLVDGYVGGPGMITTARRQYPNQYLHYHRAGHGAVTSPSAKRGYTAFVLAKMSRLQGASGIHVGTMGYGKM
;
A
#
# COMPACT_ATOMS: atom_id res chain seq x y z
N PHE A 1 -0.57 4.17 -12.92
CA PHE A 1 -0.45 3.73 -11.52
C PHE A 1 -0.99 2.33 -11.43
N ILE A 2 -0.26 1.41 -10.80
CA ILE A 2 -0.70 0.05 -10.48
C ILE A 2 -0.47 -0.16 -8.98
N LYS A 3 -1.35 -0.88 -8.30
CA LYS A 3 -1.14 -1.33 -6.91
C LYS A 3 -1.10 -2.85 -6.87
N ASN A 4 -0.36 -3.41 -5.93
CA ASN A 4 -0.69 -4.75 -5.47
C ASN A 4 -2.13 -4.79 -4.98
N ASP A 5 -2.84 -5.89 -5.27
CA ASP A 5 -4.06 -6.19 -4.53
C ASP A 5 -3.70 -6.47 -3.06
N GLU A 6 -4.62 -6.25 -2.12
CA GLU A 6 -4.23 -6.27 -0.69
C GLU A 6 -3.55 -7.56 -0.19
N PRO A 7 -3.88 -8.78 -0.68
CA PRO A 7 -3.22 -9.97 -0.16
C PRO A 7 -1.90 -10.27 -0.87
N GLN A 8 -1.55 -9.60 -1.97
CA GLN A 8 -0.36 -9.94 -2.74
C GLN A 8 0.91 -9.55 -1.96
N GLY A 9 1.85 -10.48 -1.85
CA GLY A 9 3.12 -10.25 -1.15
C GLY A 9 4.16 -11.30 -1.52
N ASN A 10 4.24 -12.37 -0.73
CA ASN A 10 5.28 -13.41 -0.86
C ASN A 10 4.69 -14.83 -0.87
N GLN A 11 3.61 -15.05 -1.61
CA GLN A 11 3.03 -16.38 -1.79
C GLN A 11 4.03 -17.32 -2.49
N VAL A 12 3.99 -18.61 -2.16
CA VAL A 12 4.92 -19.63 -2.70
C VAL A 12 4.92 -19.73 -4.23
N PHE A 13 3.79 -19.42 -4.87
CA PHE A 13 3.64 -19.43 -6.33
C PHE A 13 4.01 -18.09 -6.99
N SER A 14 4.20 -17.01 -6.21
CA SER A 14 4.61 -15.69 -6.67
C SER A 14 5.56 -15.05 -5.65
N PRO A 15 6.80 -15.57 -5.50
CA PRO A 15 7.73 -15.06 -4.49
C PRO A 15 8.12 -13.61 -4.78
N MET A 16 8.12 -12.76 -3.76
CA MET A 16 8.39 -11.32 -3.91
C MET A 16 9.73 -11.06 -4.60
N LYS A 17 10.77 -11.83 -4.25
CA LYS A 17 12.11 -11.72 -4.83
C LYS A 17 12.18 -12.07 -6.33
N LYS A 18 11.14 -12.67 -6.89
CA LYS A 18 10.98 -12.89 -8.33
C LYS A 18 10.02 -11.86 -8.94
N THR A 19 8.92 -11.56 -8.26
CA THR A 19 7.87 -10.68 -8.77
C THR A 19 8.30 -9.22 -8.86
N ILE A 20 8.97 -8.67 -7.85
CA ILE A 20 9.37 -7.25 -7.85
C ILE A 20 10.36 -6.93 -8.99
N PRO A 21 11.42 -7.71 -9.24
CA PRO A 21 12.29 -7.47 -10.39
C PRO A 21 11.55 -7.48 -11.74
N LEU A 22 10.55 -8.36 -11.91
CA LEU A 22 9.73 -8.39 -13.12
C LEU A 22 8.83 -7.15 -13.25
N VAL A 23 8.33 -6.62 -12.14
CA VAL A 23 7.58 -5.35 -12.11
C VAL A 23 8.48 -4.18 -12.50
N VAL A 24 9.72 -4.12 -11.99
CA VAL A 24 10.69 -3.08 -12.33
C VAL A 24 11.04 -3.13 -13.82
N ASP A 25 11.36 -4.30 -14.36
CA ASP A 25 11.60 -4.49 -15.80
C ASP A 25 10.39 -4.05 -16.64
N THR A 26 9.19 -4.44 -16.23
CA THR A 26 7.95 -4.06 -16.93
C THR A 26 7.70 -2.55 -16.87
N MET A 27 7.96 -1.92 -15.73
CA MET A 27 7.86 -0.48 -15.57
C MET A 27 8.81 0.22 -16.54
N LYS A 28 10.07 -0.21 -16.58
CA LYS A 28 11.07 0.35 -17.49
C LYS A 28 10.64 0.23 -18.95
N ARG A 29 10.26 -0.97 -19.41
CA ARG A 29 9.76 -1.17 -20.79
C ARG A 29 8.57 -0.27 -21.12
N ALA A 30 7.62 -0.13 -20.20
CA ALA A 30 6.46 0.74 -20.40
C ALA A 30 6.81 2.24 -20.41
N GLN A 31 7.82 2.67 -19.64
CA GLN A 31 8.33 4.04 -19.68
C GLN A 31 9.08 4.31 -20.99
N ASP A 32 9.93 3.38 -21.42
CA ASP A 32 10.69 3.49 -22.67
C ASP A 32 9.75 3.57 -23.89
N GLU A 33 8.70 2.75 -23.92
CA GLU A 33 7.71 2.73 -25.00
C GLU A 33 6.86 4.02 -25.05
N THR A 34 6.51 4.57 -23.89
CA THR A 34 5.52 5.67 -23.83
C THR A 34 6.13 7.05 -23.58
N GLY A 35 7.40 7.14 -23.18
CA GLY A 35 8.04 8.38 -22.75
C GLY A 35 7.40 9.02 -21.49
N GLN A 36 6.57 8.27 -20.75
CA GLN A 36 5.82 8.77 -19.60
C GLN A 36 6.18 8.01 -18.34
N ALA A 37 6.35 8.73 -17.23
CA ALA A 37 6.55 8.14 -15.91
C ALA A 37 5.39 7.21 -15.53
N LYS A 38 5.73 6.06 -14.93
CA LYS A 38 4.75 5.11 -14.38
C LYS A 38 4.99 4.98 -12.87
N LEU A 39 3.96 4.49 -12.15
CA LEU A 39 3.98 4.38 -10.69
C LEU A 39 3.46 3.01 -10.27
N PHE A 40 4.08 2.44 -9.23
CA PHE A 40 3.66 1.18 -8.60
C PHE A 40 3.46 1.36 -7.10
N SER A 41 2.49 0.69 -6.50
CA SER A 41 2.27 0.66 -5.06
C SER A 41 2.42 -0.77 -4.54
N ALA A 42 3.57 -1.03 -3.91
CA ALA A 42 3.97 -2.35 -3.45
C ALA A 42 3.45 -2.63 -2.03
N ASN A 43 2.85 -3.79 -1.81
CA ASN A 43 2.38 -4.18 -0.48
C ASN A 43 3.54 -4.62 0.41
N ILE A 44 3.74 -3.92 1.53
CA ILE A 44 4.75 -4.24 2.53
C ILE A 44 4.15 -4.72 3.86
N THR A 45 2.84 -4.95 3.91
CA THR A 45 2.13 -5.39 5.12
C THR A 45 2.71 -6.71 5.67
N ALA A 46 3.09 -6.70 6.94
CA ALA A 46 3.52 -7.88 7.69
C ALA A 46 3.37 -7.63 9.19
N ASP A 47 3.10 -8.70 9.94
CA ASP A 47 3.02 -8.66 11.41
C ASP A 47 4.34 -8.24 12.05
N ASP A 48 5.45 -8.77 11.51
CA ASP A 48 6.79 -8.41 11.96
C ASP A 48 7.22 -7.06 11.34
N HIS A 49 7.52 -6.10 12.21
CA HIS A 49 8.10 -4.80 11.85
C HIS A 49 9.34 -4.98 10.95
N TYR A 50 10.20 -5.93 11.27
CA TYR A 50 11.44 -6.16 10.53
C TYR A 50 11.16 -6.74 9.14
N GLU A 51 10.09 -7.52 8.97
CA GLU A 51 9.66 -7.99 7.64
C GLU A 51 9.12 -6.82 6.79
N MET A 52 8.38 -5.87 7.39
CA MET A 52 7.96 -4.66 6.66
C MET A 52 9.17 -3.88 6.14
N CYS A 53 10.18 -3.66 6.99
CA CYS A 53 11.41 -2.97 6.62
C CYS A 53 12.19 -3.75 5.56
N ALA A 54 12.38 -5.06 5.74
CA ALA A 54 13.09 -5.90 4.78
C ALA A 54 12.42 -5.90 3.38
N ARG A 55 11.08 -5.90 3.31
CA ARG A 55 10.36 -5.75 2.05
C ARG A 55 10.59 -4.38 1.42
N ALA A 56 10.43 -3.32 2.20
CA ALA A 56 10.60 -1.96 1.72
C ALA A 56 12.02 -1.70 1.20
N ASP A 57 13.05 -2.10 1.96
CA ASP A 57 14.46 -1.97 1.56
C ASP A 57 14.74 -2.73 0.26
N PHE A 58 14.28 -3.98 0.15
CA PHE A 58 14.42 -4.78 -1.06
C PHE A 58 13.73 -4.13 -2.27
N ILE A 59 12.54 -3.57 -2.08
CA ILE A 59 11.79 -2.88 -3.15
C ILE A 59 12.55 -1.63 -3.60
N LEU A 60 13.06 -0.80 -2.68
CA LEU A 60 13.80 0.41 -3.04
C LEU A 60 15.12 0.07 -3.74
N GLU A 61 15.84 -0.94 -3.26
CA GLU A 61 17.06 -1.43 -3.91
C GLU A 61 16.76 -1.93 -5.33
N ALA A 62 15.70 -2.72 -5.50
CA ALA A 62 15.31 -3.25 -6.81
C ALA A 62 14.87 -2.16 -7.81
N PHE A 63 14.17 -1.13 -7.34
CA PHE A 63 13.79 0.03 -8.17
C PHE A 63 14.97 0.94 -8.47
N GLY A 64 15.99 0.98 -7.61
CA GLY A 64 17.24 1.71 -7.83
C GLY A 64 16.98 3.20 -8.17
N PRO A 65 17.40 3.70 -9.35
CA PRO A 65 17.14 5.08 -9.77
C PRO A 65 15.64 5.45 -9.86
N ASP A 66 14.76 4.46 -9.99
CA ASP A 66 13.31 4.65 -10.05
C ASP A 66 12.63 4.51 -8.67
N ALA A 67 13.39 4.52 -7.56
CA ALA A 67 12.87 4.38 -6.21
C ALA A 67 11.90 5.51 -5.79
N ASP A 68 11.84 6.62 -6.53
CA ASP A 68 10.86 7.69 -6.35
C ASP A 68 9.48 7.36 -6.97
N LYS A 69 9.39 6.30 -7.77
CA LYS A 69 8.18 5.88 -8.50
C LYS A 69 7.40 4.76 -7.80
N VAL A 70 7.86 4.34 -6.62
CA VAL A 70 7.19 3.32 -5.81
C VAL A 70 6.53 3.93 -4.58
N ALA A 71 5.28 3.56 -4.34
CA ALA A 71 4.56 3.83 -3.11
C ALA A 71 4.52 2.56 -2.24
N PHE A 72 4.39 2.71 -0.93
CA PHE A 72 4.19 1.58 -0.03
C PHE A 72 2.74 1.45 0.40
N LEU A 73 2.14 0.31 0.04
CA LEU A 73 0.81 -0.07 0.49
C LEU A 73 0.89 -0.80 1.83
N VAL A 74 0.04 -0.39 2.76
CA VAL A 74 -0.12 -1.04 4.06
C VAL A 74 -1.61 -1.21 4.35
N ASP A 75 -2.03 -2.42 4.72
CA ASP A 75 -3.39 -2.72 5.17
C ASP A 75 -3.62 -2.24 6.60
N GLY A 76 -3.72 -0.92 6.79
CA GLY A 76 -3.72 -0.30 8.10
C GLY A 76 -4.92 -0.62 8.99
N TYR A 77 -6.05 -1.06 8.44
CA TYR A 77 -7.20 -1.43 9.26
C TYR A 77 -6.99 -2.81 9.94
N VAL A 78 -6.63 -3.84 9.18
CA VAL A 78 -6.35 -5.17 9.74
C VAL A 78 -4.99 -5.25 10.42
N GLY A 79 -3.97 -4.59 9.88
CA GLY A 79 -2.63 -4.53 10.45
C GLY A 79 -2.47 -3.53 11.61
N GLY A 80 -3.44 -2.63 11.74
CA GLY A 80 -3.49 -1.63 12.79
C GLY A 80 -2.53 -0.44 12.63
N PRO A 81 -2.61 0.55 13.54
CA PRO A 81 -1.82 1.79 13.46
C PRO A 81 -0.30 1.57 13.57
N GLY A 82 0.13 0.46 14.17
CA GLY A 82 1.54 0.10 14.29
C GLY A 82 2.21 -0.07 12.93
N MET A 83 1.60 -0.82 12.01
CA MET A 83 2.13 -1.03 10.66
C MET A 83 2.13 0.26 9.83
N ILE A 84 1.10 1.08 9.96
CA ILE A 84 1.05 2.41 9.33
C ILE A 84 2.18 3.30 9.82
N THR A 85 2.42 3.30 11.13
CA THR A 85 3.48 4.10 11.74
C THR A 85 4.87 3.58 11.39
N THR A 86 5.06 2.25 11.27
CA THR A 86 6.29 1.63 10.75
C THR A 86 6.63 2.21 9.40
N ALA A 87 5.73 2.09 8.42
CA ALA A 87 5.97 2.60 7.07
C ALA A 87 6.18 4.13 7.07
N ARG A 88 5.36 4.88 7.82
CA ARG A 88 5.45 6.34 7.88
C ARG A 88 6.77 6.85 8.43
N ARG A 89 7.30 6.21 9.48
CA ARG A 89 8.49 6.70 10.19
C ARG A 89 9.79 6.18 9.58
N GLN A 90 9.81 4.93 9.11
CA GLN A 90 11.01 4.35 8.50
C GLN A 90 11.21 4.83 7.06
N TYR A 91 10.12 5.09 6.32
CA TYR A 91 10.17 5.47 4.91
C TYR A 91 9.41 6.78 4.63
N PRO A 92 9.74 7.90 5.30
CA PRO A 92 8.96 9.13 5.25
C PRO A 92 8.94 9.81 3.87
N ASN A 93 9.89 9.47 3.00
CA ASN A 93 10.01 10.02 1.65
C ASN A 93 9.25 9.19 0.60
N GLN A 94 8.70 8.03 0.98
CA GLN A 94 7.90 7.18 0.11
C GLN A 94 6.41 7.43 0.35
N TYR A 95 5.61 7.46 -0.72
CA TYR A 95 4.19 7.70 -0.61
C TYR A 95 3.52 6.56 0.17
N LEU A 96 2.89 6.88 1.30
CA LEU A 96 2.21 5.91 2.17
C LEU A 96 0.75 5.73 1.73
N HIS A 97 0.48 4.60 1.09
CA HIS A 97 -0.83 4.18 0.61
C HIS A 97 -1.54 3.32 1.66
N TYR A 98 -2.46 3.93 2.40
CA TYR A 98 -3.30 3.23 3.38
C TYR A 98 -4.41 2.45 2.65
N HIS A 99 -4.30 1.14 2.67
CA HIS A 99 -5.38 0.24 2.28
C HIS A 99 -6.24 -0.14 3.50
N ARG A 100 -7.57 -0.18 3.33
CA ARG A 100 -8.52 -0.25 4.45
C ARG A 100 -9.26 -1.59 4.55
N ALA A 101 -8.73 -2.67 3.99
CA ALA A 101 -9.35 -3.99 4.02
C ALA A 101 -9.86 -4.33 5.44
N GLY A 102 -11.09 -4.86 5.55
CA GLY A 102 -11.74 -5.17 6.82
C GLY A 102 -12.59 -4.04 7.44
N HIS A 103 -12.43 -2.79 7.00
CA HIS A 103 -13.11 -1.64 7.63
C HIS A 103 -14.64 -1.75 7.69
N GLY A 104 -15.25 -2.42 6.71
CA GLY A 104 -16.71 -2.59 6.61
C GLY A 104 -17.35 -3.26 7.83
N ALA A 105 -16.58 -4.02 8.62
CA ALA A 105 -17.05 -4.63 9.86
C ALA A 105 -17.58 -3.59 10.88
N VAL A 106 -17.04 -2.36 10.87
CA VAL A 106 -17.47 -1.29 11.78
C VAL A 106 -17.95 -0.03 11.05
N THR A 107 -17.51 0.22 9.83
CA THR A 107 -17.90 1.45 9.10
C THR A 107 -19.16 1.30 8.27
N SER A 108 -19.67 0.07 8.08
CA SER A 108 -20.92 -0.16 7.35
C SER A 108 -22.08 0.56 8.03
N PRO A 109 -23.03 1.17 7.29
CA PRO A 109 -24.27 1.70 7.88
C PRO A 109 -25.11 0.66 8.65
N SER A 110 -24.92 -0.64 8.36
CA SER A 110 -25.57 -1.72 9.12
C SER A 110 -24.94 -1.95 10.51
N ALA A 111 -23.69 -1.54 10.70
CA ALA A 111 -23.00 -1.64 11.99
C ALA A 111 -23.45 -0.50 12.92
N LYS A 112 -24.04 -0.86 14.05
CA LYS A 112 -24.48 0.10 15.09
C LYS A 112 -23.40 0.37 16.15
N ARG A 113 -22.13 0.06 15.85
CA ARG A 113 -20.98 0.13 16.77
C ARG A 113 -19.71 0.51 16.01
N GLY A 114 -18.69 0.96 16.74
CA GLY A 114 -17.42 1.37 16.18
C GLY A 114 -17.44 2.83 15.73
N TYR A 115 -17.01 3.10 14.49
CA TYR A 115 -16.88 4.45 13.95
C TYR A 115 -17.13 4.44 12.44
N THR A 116 -17.46 5.61 11.88
CA THR A 116 -17.77 5.75 10.45
C THR A 116 -16.51 5.77 9.58
N ALA A 117 -16.66 5.53 8.28
CA ALA A 117 -15.56 5.66 7.33
C ALA A 117 -14.95 7.08 7.30
N PHE A 118 -15.76 8.10 7.61
CA PHE A 118 -15.30 9.48 7.77
C PHE A 118 -14.30 9.62 8.94
N VAL A 119 -14.62 9.01 10.09
CA VAL A 119 -13.72 9.01 11.25
C VAL A 119 -12.42 8.28 10.93
N LEU A 120 -12.49 7.11 10.25
CA LEU A 120 -11.30 6.38 9.80
C LEU A 120 -10.40 7.24 8.90
N ALA A 121 -10.97 7.92 7.91
CA ALA A 121 -10.21 8.79 7.00
C ALA A 121 -9.59 10.00 7.72
N LYS A 122 -10.27 10.55 8.73
CA LYS A 122 -9.72 11.64 9.54
C LYS A 122 -8.55 11.16 10.42
N MET A 123 -8.67 9.97 11.01
CA MET A 123 -7.60 9.36 11.80
C MET A 123 -6.40 8.96 10.93
N SER A 124 -6.61 8.45 9.71
CA SER A 124 -5.49 8.08 8.83
C SER A 124 -4.65 9.28 8.41
N ARG A 125 -5.27 10.45 8.23
CA ARG A 125 -4.56 11.72 8.03
C ARG A 125 -3.63 12.05 9.20
N LEU A 126 -4.09 11.88 10.44
CA LEU A 126 -3.27 12.11 11.64
C LEU A 126 -2.14 11.08 11.78
N GLN A 127 -2.39 9.83 11.39
CA GLN A 127 -1.36 8.77 11.36
C GLN A 127 -0.28 9.02 10.30
N GLY A 128 -0.53 9.91 9.34
CA GLY A 128 0.43 10.31 8.31
C GLY A 128 0.29 9.56 6.98
N ALA A 129 -0.85 8.94 6.70
CA ALA A 129 -1.12 8.37 5.38
C ALA A 129 -1.06 9.46 4.29
N SER A 130 -0.33 9.19 3.20
CA SER A 130 -0.29 10.08 2.03
C SER A 130 -1.57 9.98 1.21
N GLY A 131 -2.19 8.79 1.19
CA GLY A 131 -3.51 8.56 0.61
C GLY A 131 -4.22 7.38 1.28
N ILE A 132 -5.55 7.42 1.32
CA ILE A 132 -6.40 6.34 1.82
C ILE A 132 -7.57 6.11 0.86
N HIS A 133 -7.98 4.86 0.71
CA HIS A 133 -9.22 4.52 0.03
C HIS A 133 -10.43 5.17 0.73
N VAL A 134 -11.21 5.98 0.00
CA VAL A 134 -12.43 6.64 0.53
C VAL A 134 -13.72 5.94 0.11
N GLY A 135 -13.65 4.99 -0.82
CA GLY A 135 -14.82 4.29 -1.40
C GLY A 135 -15.33 5.00 -2.65
N THR A 136 -16.34 4.41 -3.29
CA THR A 136 -16.85 4.91 -4.57
C THR A 136 -18.05 5.83 -4.44
N MET A 137 -18.45 6.18 -3.21
CA MET A 137 -19.60 7.03 -2.90
C MET A 137 -20.91 6.56 -3.56
N GLY A 138 -21.08 5.24 -3.71
CA GLY A 138 -22.27 4.61 -4.30
C GLY A 138 -22.19 4.34 -5.81
N TYR A 139 -21.08 4.70 -6.48
CA TYR A 139 -20.92 4.51 -7.93
C TYR A 139 -20.22 3.21 -8.33
N GLY A 140 -19.79 2.40 -7.36
CA GLY A 140 -19.13 1.11 -7.59
C GLY A 140 -19.67 0.02 -6.68
N LYS A 141 -18.93 -1.09 -6.58
CA LYS A 141 -19.37 -2.28 -5.82
C LYS A 141 -19.37 -2.13 -4.30
N MET A 142 -18.73 -1.07 -3.77
CA MET A 142 -18.62 -0.73 -2.34
C MET A 142 -18.64 0.78 -2.13
#